data_AF-A0A8C7IGS1-F1
#
_entry.id   AF-A0A8C7IGS1-F1
#
_cell.length_a   1.000
_cell.length_b   1.000
_cell.length_c   1.000
_cell.angle_alpha   90.00
_cell.angle_beta   90.00
_cell.angle_gamma   90.00
#
_symmetry.space_group_name_H-M   'P 1'
#
loop_
_entity.id
_entity.type
_entity.pdbx_description
1 polymer ?
#
loop_
_entity_poly.entity_id
_entity_poly.type
_entity_poly.pdbx_seq_one_letter_code
_entity_poly.pdbx_strand_id
1 'polypeptide(L)'
;SYFECRRKRGGTQFSEIVFFGLQYLLKKYLSGRVITEEKIQEAKVFYQMHFRQTVFDEEGWRKVLEKYDGRLPIRIKAVPEGKIIPRGNVLFTVENTDPDFFWLTNYIETMLVQMWYPISVATISREFKKILAKHLKATSGSLEGLDFKLHDFGYRGVSSQESAALGGAAHLVNFCSTDTVAGLLMAQRYYGCPMAGFSMPAAEHSTIISWGRSREKEAFESMLDQFPTGPVSVVSDSYDIFKACRHIWGDKLKERVIERSEDSCLIIRPDSGDPAETLIEVIKILEECFGCSLNSQGFKVLPSYLRIIQGDGIDLNSVDEILEKLSDEGWSAENVFFGCGSALLQKLNRDTLNCAFKCSYVEINGKGVLKKDVFICVVTGCIGQIKLFVTCAEYKVVWTLPRNAYLQALNQQCSSRRVKKIFTK
;
A
#
# COMPACT_ATOMS: atom_id res chain seq x y z
N SER A 1 23.09 4.10 -9.80
CA SER A 1 22.33 3.04 -9.10
C SER A 1 20.85 3.06 -9.47
N TYR A 2 20.09 2.02 -9.14
CA TYR A 2 18.67 1.87 -9.49
C TYR A 2 17.88 1.10 -8.43
N PHE A 3 16.55 1.26 -8.41
CA PHE A 3 15.62 0.53 -7.55
C PHE A 3 14.63 -0.29 -8.37
N GLU A 4 14.34 -1.51 -7.91
CA GLU A 4 13.33 -2.40 -8.48
C GLU A 4 12.63 -3.26 -7.40
N CYS A 5 11.43 -3.74 -7.72
CA CYS A 5 10.79 -4.86 -7.02
C CYS A 5 11.14 -6.15 -7.79
N ARG A 6 12.21 -6.84 -7.39
CA ARG A 6 12.78 -7.98 -8.14
C ARG A 6 11.78 -9.10 -8.38
N ARG A 7 11.94 -9.86 -9.47
CA ARG A 7 11.28 -11.17 -9.64
C ARG A 7 11.96 -12.23 -8.76
N LYS A 8 11.18 -13.09 -8.10
CA LYS A 8 11.68 -14.28 -7.38
C LYS A 8 11.49 -15.51 -8.28
N ARG A 9 12.48 -16.40 -8.35
CA ARG A 9 12.29 -17.74 -8.93
C ARG A 9 11.50 -18.60 -7.94
N GLY A 10 10.51 -19.36 -8.41
CA GLY A 10 9.64 -20.18 -7.55
C GLY A 10 8.28 -19.56 -7.20
N GLY A 11 7.84 -18.52 -7.92
CA GLY A 11 6.53 -17.89 -7.71
C GLY A 11 6.55 -16.77 -6.67
N THR A 12 5.67 -15.78 -6.88
CA THR A 12 5.36 -14.72 -5.93
C THR A 12 3.87 -14.42 -6.02
N GLN A 13 3.21 -14.18 -4.88
CA GLN A 13 1.79 -13.80 -4.81
C GLN A 13 1.46 -12.58 -5.70
N PHE A 14 2.42 -11.66 -5.85
CA PHE A 14 2.28 -10.42 -6.61
C PHE A 14 3.16 -10.43 -7.86
N SER A 15 2.56 -10.23 -9.03
CA SER A 15 3.24 -10.11 -10.35
C SER A 15 3.53 -8.65 -10.73
N GLU A 16 2.68 -7.72 -10.28
CA GLU A 16 2.78 -6.27 -10.46
C GLU A 16 3.02 -5.57 -9.12
N ILE A 17 3.37 -4.28 -9.18
CA ILE A 17 3.41 -3.36 -8.03
C ILE A 17 2.73 -2.04 -8.40
N VAL A 18 2.32 -1.28 -7.38
CA VAL A 18 1.93 0.14 -7.52
C VAL A 18 3.10 1.01 -7.05
N PHE A 19 3.64 1.86 -7.92
CA PHE A 19 4.72 2.76 -7.53
C PHE A 19 4.15 4.03 -6.87
N PHE A 20 4.41 4.22 -5.58
CA PHE A 20 3.95 5.36 -4.79
C PHE A 20 4.88 5.62 -3.60
N GLY A 21 5.02 6.88 -3.18
CA GLY A 21 5.73 7.31 -1.96
C GLY A 21 7.00 8.14 -2.19
N LEU A 22 7.50 8.28 -3.41
CA LEU A 22 8.83 8.84 -3.66
C LEU A 22 8.84 10.35 -3.47
N GLN A 23 7.80 11.04 -3.94
CA GLN A 23 7.63 12.48 -3.78
C GLN A 23 7.61 12.91 -2.30
N TYR A 24 7.01 12.12 -1.42
CA TYR A 24 7.09 12.33 0.03
C TYR A 24 8.55 12.34 0.51
N LEU A 25 9.28 11.27 0.21
CA LEU A 25 10.67 11.07 0.61
C LEU A 25 11.58 12.17 0.06
N LEU A 26 11.45 12.48 -1.24
CA LEU A 26 12.21 13.54 -1.91
C LEU A 26 11.96 14.90 -1.23
N LYS A 27 10.70 15.30 -1.02
CA LYS A 27 10.34 16.59 -0.43
C LYS A 27 10.77 16.71 1.04
N LYS A 28 10.63 15.65 1.83
CA LYS A 28 10.93 15.66 3.28
C LYS A 28 12.43 15.57 3.59
N TYR A 29 13.19 14.78 2.84
CA TYR A 29 14.54 14.37 3.25
C TYR A 29 15.67 14.77 2.30
N LEU A 30 15.41 14.98 1.01
CA LEU A 30 16.46 15.12 -0.01
C LEU A 30 16.42 16.45 -0.79
N SER A 31 15.33 17.21 -0.68
CA SER A 31 15.13 18.47 -1.41
C SER A 31 15.56 19.69 -0.60
N GLY A 32 16.09 20.71 -1.28
CA GLY A 32 16.54 21.95 -0.64
C GLY A 32 17.89 21.80 0.08
N ARG A 33 18.17 22.72 1.01
CA ARG A 33 19.41 22.72 1.80
C ARG A 33 19.29 21.72 2.94
N VAL A 34 19.74 20.49 2.69
CA VAL A 34 19.67 19.39 3.66
C VAL A 34 20.95 19.26 4.49
N ILE A 35 22.07 19.78 3.99
CA ILE A 35 23.37 19.85 4.69
C ILE A 35 23.60 21.27 5.24
N THR A 36 24.13 21.35 6.47
CA THR A 36 24.52 22.59 7.14
C THR A 36 25.78 22.33 7.97
N GLU A 37 26.50 23.38 8.39
CA GLU A 37 27.73 23.22 9.18
C GLU A 37 27.46 22.50 10.51
N GLU A 38 26.34 22.82 11.16
CA GLU A 38 25.92 22.23 12.43
C GLU A 38 25.74 20.71 12.29
N LYS A 39 25.07 20.27 11.21
CA LYS A 39 24.90 18.84 10.89
C LYS A 39 26.22 18.14 10.58
N ILE A 40 27.16 18.83 9.93
CA ILE A 40 28.49 18.27 9.63
C ILE A 40 29.26 18.05 10.94
N GLN A 41 29.28 19.02 11.84
CA GLN A 41 29.96 18.88 13.13
C GLN A 41 29.27 17.86 14.06
N GLU A 42 27.94 17.83 14.11
CA GLU A 42 27.17 16.81 14.84
C GLU A 42 27.50 15.41 14.33
N ALA A 43 27.44 15.18 13.01
CA ALA A 43 27.77 13.90 12.39
C ALA A 43 29.22 13.49 12.65
N LYS A 44 30.18 14.41 12.54
CA LYS A 44 31.60 14.17 12.84
C LYS A 44 31.80 13.66 14.27
N VAL A 45 31.23 14.34 15.27
CA VAL A 45 31.32 13.94 16.68
C VAL A 45 30.65 12.59 16.91
N PHE A 46 29.43 12.42 16.39
CA PHE A 46 28.66 11.18 16.52
C PHE A 46 29.40 9.97 15.92
N TYR A 47 29.90 10.09 14.69
CA TYR A 47 30.61 9.01 14.03
C TYR A 47 31.99 8.73 14.66
N GLN A 48 32.70 9.75 15.16
CA GLN A 48 33.92 9.54 15.94
C GLN A 48 33.65 8.71 17.20
N MET A 49 32.56 8.99 17.92
CA MET A 49 32.14 8.19 19.08
C MET A 49 31.70 6.77 18.69
N HIS A 50 30.92 6.63 17.61
CA HIS A 50 30.37 5.36 17.16
C HIS A 50 31.45 4.39 16.67
N PHE A 51 32.34 4.85 15.78
CA PHE A 51 33.39 4.02 15.19
C PHE A 51 34.67 3.96 16.03
N ARG A 52 34.88 4.90 16.98
CA ARG A 52 36.12 5.07 17.77
C ARG A 52 37.37 5.38 16.93
N GLN A 53 37.18 5.77 15.67
CA GLN A 53 38.22 6.18 14.72
C GLN A 53 37.64 7.14 13.68
N THR A 54 38.48 8.00 13.12
CA THR A 54 38.08 9.03 12.15
C THR A 54 37.78 8.39 10.79
N VAL A 55 36.50 8.20 10.48
CA VAL A 55 36.02 7.64 9.19
C VAL A 55 34.96 8.51 8.50
N PHE A 56 34.53 9.60 9.14
CA PHE A 56 33.57 10.52 8.56
C PHE A 56 34.25 11.49 7.59
N ASP A 57 33.78 11.53 6.35
CA ASP A 57 34.27 12.42 5.30
C ASP A 57 33.76 13.86 5.49
N GLU A 58 34.31 14.56 6.48
CA GLU A 58 33.98 15.97 6.77
C GLU A 58 34.24 16.86 5.56
N GLU A 59 35.37 16.68 4.87
CA GLU A 59 35.76 17.48 3.71
C GLU A 59 34.79 17.29 2.54
N GLY A 60 34.41 16.05 2.23
CA GLY A 60 33.40 15.75 1.21
C GLY A 60 32.04 16.36 1.51
N TRP A 61 31.58 16.32 2.77
CA TRP A 61 30.32 16.97 3.16
C TRP A 61 30.40 18.50 3.17
N ARG A 62 31.51 19.07 3.65
CA ARG A 62 31.76 20.52 3.60
C ARG A 62 31.80 21.03 2.15
N LYS A 63 32.36 20.25 1.23
CA LYS A 63 32.35 20.54 -0.21
C LYS A 63 30.94 20.51 -0.82
N VAL A 64 30.00 19.70 -0.31
CA VAL A 64 28.56 19.81 -0.70
C VAL A 64 27.99 21.15 -0.23
N LEU A 65 28.28 21.56 1.01
CA LEU A 65 27.81 22.83 1.56
C LEU A 65 28.33 24.03 0.74
N GLU A 66 29.63 24.07 0.47
CA GLU A 66 30.30 25.16 -0.25
C GLU A 66 29.91 25.23 -1.74
N LYS A 67 29.88 24.09 -2.44
CA LYS A 67 29.66 24.04 -3.91
C LYS A 67 28.18 24.12 -4.30
N TYR A 68 27.27 23.73 -3.40
CA TYR A 68 25.85 23.56 -3.71
C TYR A 68 24.86 24.14 -2.67
N ASP A 69 25.31 25.00 -1.74
CA ASP A 69 24.46 25.54 -0.66
C ASP A 69 23.76 24.41 0.12
N GLY A 70 24.50 23.33 0.38
CA GLY A 70 24.02 22.16 1.11
C GLY A 70 22.94 21.34 0.41
N ARG A 71 22.74 21.53 -0.90
CA ARG A 71 21.85 20.75 -1.77
C ARG A 71 22.61 19.56 -2.33
N LEU A 72 21.99 18.39 -2.38
CA LEU A 72 22.65 17.18 -2.85
C LEU A 72 22.84 17.21 -4.39
N PRO A 73 24.08 17.08 -4.93
CA PRO A 73 24.33 17.04 -6.37
C PRO A 73 23.99 15.67 -6.96
N ILE A 74 22.71 15.27 -6.85
CA ILE A 74 22.15 14.00 -7.32
C ILE A 74 21.04 14.26 -8.33
N ARG A 75 20.86 13.32 -9.26
CA ARG A 75 19.72 13.27 -10.18
C ARG A 75 18.98 11.96 -9.95
N ILE A 76 17.68 12.08 -9.71
CA ILE A 76 16.77 10.95 -9.57
C ILE A 76 15.79 10.99 -10.74
N LYS A 77 15.67 9.89 -11.48
CA LYS A 77 14.69 9.71 -12.57
C LYS A 77 13.78 8.56 -12.15
N ALA A 78 12.47 8.76 -12.16
CA ALA A 78 11.49 7.76 -11.71
C ALA A 78 10.38 7.57 -12.74
N VAL A 79 9.70 6.43 -12.68
CA VAL A 79 8.38 6.26 -13.30
C VAL A 79 7.37 7.18 -12.58
N PRO A 80 6.29 7.63 -13.25
CA PRO A 80 5.25 8.39 -12.56
C PRO A 80 4.63 7.58 -11.43
N GLU A 81 4.32 8.23 -10.31
CA GLU A 81 3.61 7.59 -9.21
C GLU A 81 2.15 7.27 -9.58
N GLY A 82 1.56 6.32 -8.86
CA GLY A 82 0.26 5.71 -9.19
C GLY A 82 0.32 4.71 -10.34
N LYS A 83 1.46 4.55 -11.03
CA LYS A 83 1.59 3.56 -12.11
C LYS A 83 1.71 2.14 -11.57
N ILE A 84 0.96 1.24 -12.20
CA ILE A 84 1.08 -0.21 -12.06
C ILE A 84 2.20 -0.68 -12.97
N ILE A 85 3.21 -1.35 -12.40
CA ILE A 85 4.43 -1.78 -13.08
C ILE A 85 4.68 -3.28 -12.82
N PRO A 86 4.94 -4.12 -13.83
CA PRO A 86 5.34 -5.51 -13.62
C PRO A 86 6.67 -5.63 -12.86
N ARG A 87 6.78 -6.60 -11.96
CA ARG A 87 8.02 -6.84 -11.19
C ARG A 87 9.23 -7.14 -12.08
N GLY A 88 10.42 -6.80 -11.60
CA GLY A 88 11.68 -6.86 -12.35
C GLY A 88 11.90 -5.71 -13.34
N ASN A 89 11.12 -4.64 -13.24
CA ASN A 89 11.37 -3.38 -13.95
C ASN A 89 11.96 -2.34 -12.99
N VAL A 90 12.76 -1.44 -13.55
CA VAL A 90 13.35 -0.31 -12.82
C VAL A 90 12.27 0.74 -12.56
N LEU A 91 12.10 1.11 -11.28
CA LEU A 91 11.13 2.11 -10.84
C LEU A 91 11.75 3.50 -10.72
N PHE A 92 13.00 3.57 -10.24
CA PHE A 92 13.79 4.79 -10.30
C PHE A 92 15.30 4.52 -10.39
N THR A 93 16.04 5.51 -10.88
CA THR A 93 17.50 5.53 -10.96
C THR A 93 18.07 6.74 -10.22
N VAL A 94 19.28 6.59 -9.71
CA VAL A 94 20.05 7.62 -8.99
C VAL A 94 21.45 7.70 -9.59
N GLU A 95 21.88 8.91 -9.92
CA GLU A 95 23.23 9.24 -10.39
C GLU A 95 23.72 10.51 -9.69
N ASN A 96 24.99 10.57 -9.28
CA ASN A 96 25.62 11.84 -8.90
C ASN A 96 25.80 12.69 -10.17
N THR A 97 25.60 14.00 -10.05
CA THR A 97 25.71 14.96 -11.15
C THR A 97 27.09 15.61 -11.26
N ASP A 98 27.97 15.29 -10.32
CA ASP A 98 29.31 15.86 -10.16
C ASP A 98 30.27 14.74 -9.72
N PRO A 99 31.42 14.55 -10.40
CA PRO A 99 32.40 13.51 -10.08
C PRO A 99 32.94 13.56 -8.64
N ASP A 100 32.99 14.74 -8.02
CA ASP A 100 33.47 14.91 -6.63
C ASP A 100 32.65 14.11 -5.61
N PHE A 101 31.41 13.75 -5.94
CA PHE A 101 30.42 13.16 -5.02
C PHE A 101 29.95 11.77 -5.47
N PHE A 102 30.83 10.98 -6.09
CA PHE A 102 30.54 9.61 -6.55
C PHE A 102 29.95 8.70 -5.45
N TRP A 103 30.41 8.88 -4.19
CA TRP A 103 29.97 8.14 -3.02
C TRP A 103 28.51 8.43 -2.60
N LEU A 104 28.01 9.64 -2.89
CA LEU A 104 26.70 10.12 -2.46
C LEU A 104 25.54 9.30 -3.06
N THR A 105 25.73 8.77 -4.27
CA THR A 105 24.75 7.94 -5.00
C THR A 105 24.26 6.73 -4.19
N ASN A 106 25.13 6.12 -3.38
CA ASN A 106 24.78 4.99 -2.52
C ASN A 106 24.73 5.35 -1.03
N TYR A 107 25.28 6.49 -0.60
CA TYR A 107 25.05 6.99 0.78
C TYR A 107 23.54 7.13 1.08
N ILE A 108 22.77 7.61 0.10
CA ILE A 108 21.31 7.75 0.22
C ILE A 108 20.51 6.46 -0.04
N GLU A 109 21.17 5.30 -0.23
CA GLU A 109 20.50 4.00 -0.44
C GLU A 109 19.57 3.67 0.72
N THR A 110 20.03 3.84 1.97
CA THR A 110 19.26 3.49 3.18
C THR A 110 17.94 4.27 3.27
N MET A 111 17.94 5.55 2.91
CA MET A 111 16.69 6.33 2.80
C MET A 111 15.85 5.83 1.63
N LEU A 112 16.38 5.85 0.41
CA LEU A 112 15.60 5.54 -0.80
C LEU A 112 15.05 4.10 -0.81
N VAL A 113 15.67 3.16 -0.10
CA VAL A 113 15.14 1.79 0.04
C VAL A 113 13.85 1.76 0.86
N GLN A 114 13.59 2.70 1.78
CA GLN A 114 12.35 2.77 2.56
C GLN A 114 11.09 2.87 1.70
N MET A 115 11.23 3.26 0.42
CA MET A 115 10.22 3.12 -0.62
C MET A 115 9.57 1.75 -0.72
N TRP A 116 10.22 0.69 -0.22
CA TRP A 116 9.61 -0.64 -0.13
C TRP A 116 8.26 -0.61 0.60
N TYR A 117 8.09 0.25 1.61
CA TYR A 117 6.91 0.29 2.48
C TYR A 117 5.66 0.83 1.75
N PRO A 118 5.61 2.09 1.25
CA PRO A 118 4.44 2.59 0.53
C PRO A 118 4.14 1.80 -0.74
N ILE A 119 5.16 1.30 -1.45
CA ILE A 119 4.96 0.41 -2.61
C ILE A 119 4.26 -0.89 -2.18
N SER A 120 4.67 -1.50 -1.07
CA SER A 120 4.04 -2.72 -0.55
C SER A 120 2.59 -2.48 -0.13
N VAL A 121 2.33 -1.42 0.64
CA VAL A 121 0.96 -1.09 1.10
C VAL A 121 0.04 -0.77 -0.08
N ALA A 122 0.46 0.11 -1.01
CA ALA A 122 -0.34 0.45 -2.19
C ALA A 122 -0.59 -0.76 -3.10
N THR A 123 0.35 -1.70 -3.18
CA THR A 123 0.19 -2.95 -3.93
C THR A 123 -0.78 -3.91 -3.24
N ILE A 124 -0.60 -4.19 -1.95
CA ILE A 124 -1.49 -5.08 -1.17
C ILE A 124 -2.92 -4.53 -1.18
N SER A 125 -3.08 -3.23 -0.93
CA SER A 125 -4.37 -2.54 -1.01
C SER A 125 -5.00 -2.63 -2.41
N ARG A 126 -4.21 -2.64 -3.50
CA ARG A 126 -4.75 -2.87 -4.85
C ARG A 126 -5.24 -4.30 -5.04
N GLU A 127 -4.54 -5.29 -4.49
CA GLU A 127 -4.97 -6.69 -4.60
C GLU A 127 -6.26 -6.96 -3.81
N PHE A 128 -6.43 -6.36 -2.62
CA PHE A 128 -7.74 -6.31 -1.95
C PHE A 128 -8.83 -5.75 -2.88
N LYS A 129 -8.55 -4.61 -3.54
CA LYS A 129 -9.51 -3.98 -4.46
C LYS A 129 -9.88 -4.88 -5.64
N LYS A 130 -8.95 -5.71 -6.13
CA LYS A 130 -9.25 -6.72 -7.18
C LYS A 130 -10.17 -7.83 -6.67
N ILE A 131 -9.93 -8.36 -5.47
CA ILE A 131 -10.77 -9.41 -4.86
C ILE A 131 -12.18 -8.87 -4.60
N LEU A 132 -12.28 -7.68 -4.00
CA LEU A 132 -13.55 -7.00 -3.77
C LEU A 132 -14.28 -6.69 -5.09
N ALA A 133 -13.56 -6.26 -6.14
CA ALA A 133 -14.15 -6.02 -7.45
C ALA A 133 -14.65 -7.30 -8.15
N LYS A 134 -13.91 -8.43 -8.06
CA LYS A 134 -14.32 -9.76 -8.54
C LYS A 134 -15.69 -10.11 -7.96
N HIS A 135 -15.79 -10.12 -6.63
CA HIS A 135 -16.99 -10.56 -5.91
C HIS A 135 -18.14 -9.58 -6.02
N LEU A 136 -17.90 -8.28 -5.88
CA LEU A 136 -18.94 -7.27 -6.03
C LEU A 136 -19.53 -7.28 -7.44
N LYS A 137 -18.69 -7.40 -8.48
CA LYS A 137 -19.19 -7.48 -9.87
C LYS A 137 -19.97 -8.76 -10.13
N ALA A 138 -19.50 -9.90 -9.60
CA ALA A 138 -20.17 -11.20 -9.77
C ALA A 138 -21.53 -11.26 -9.07
N THR A 139 -21.63 -10.69 -7.86
CA THR A 139 -22.83 -10.82 -7.02
C THR A 139 -23.83 -9.67 -7.13
N SER A 140 -23.43 -8.48 -7.60
CA SER A 140 -24.33 -7.32 -7.79
C SER A 140 -24.50 -6.87 -9.24
N GLY A 141 -23.59 -7.25 -10.14
CA GLY A 141 -23.51 -6.70 -11.48
C GLY A 141 -22.93 -5.27 -11.54
N SER A 142 -22.57 -4.66 -10.41
CA SER A 142 -22.00 -3.30 -10.29
C SER A 142 -20.57 -3.30 -9.69
N LEU A 143 -19.94 -2.13 -9.70
CA LEU A 143 -18.73 -1.82 -8.89
C LEU A 143 -18.95 -0.56 -8.02
N GLU A 144 -20.19 -0.11 -7.92
CA GLU A 144 -20.58 1.04 -7.10
C GLU A 144 -20.25 0.80 -5.62
N GLY A 145 -19.78 1.85 -4.94
CA GLY A 145 -19.31 1.76 -3.55
C GLY A 145 -17.98 1.00 -3.34
N LEU A 146 -17.36 0.41 -4.39
CA LEU A 146 -16.09 -0.32 -4.26
C LEU A 146 -14.99 0.50 -3.57
N ASP A 147 -14.96 1.81 -3.81
CA ASP A 147 -13.97 2.73 -3.23
C ASP A 147 -14.06 2.85 -1.70
N PHE A 148 -15.15 2.37 -1.08
CA PHE A 148 -15.35 2.33 0.37
C PHE A 148 -15.37 0.91 0.96
N LYS A 149 -15.19 -0.14 0.13
CA LYS A 149 -15.34 -1.55 0.57
C LYS A 149 -14.21 -2.07 1.45
N LEU A 150 -13.08 -1.37 1.54
CA LEU A 150 -12.00 -1.64 2.51
C LEU A 150 -11.64 -0.37 3.27
N HIS A 151 -11.92 -0.35 4.57
CA HIS A 151 -11.61 0.74 5.48
C HIS A 151 -10.30 0.47 6.23
N ASP A 152 -9.40 1.44 6.23
CA ASP A 152 -8.14 1.34 6.96
C ASP A 152 -8.32 1.63 8.46
N PHE A 153 -8.20 0.57 9.27
CA PHE A 153 -8.16 0.58 10.74
C PHE A 153 -6.72 0.47 11.27
N GLY A 154 -5.71 0.66 10.43
CA GLY A 154 -4.31 0.33 10.71
C GLY A 154 -3.58 1.28 11.66
N TYR A 155 -4.12 2.46 11.96
CA TYR A 155 -3.42 3.52 12.72
C TYR A 155 -2.82 3.03 14.05
N ARG A 156 -3.60 2.30 14.86
CA ARG A 156 -3.14 1.76 16.16
C ARG A 156 -2.20 0.54 16.02
N GLY A 157 -2.14 -0.06 14.84
CA GLY A 157 -1.41 -1.30 14.56
C GLY A 157 -0.05 -1.13 13.88
N VAL A 158 0.41 0.11 13.64
CA VAL A 158 1.70 0.39 12.97
C VAL A 158 2.81 0.82 13.94
N SER A 159 4.05 0.67 13.47
CA SER A 159 5.28 0.94 14.22
C SER A 159 5.57 2.40 14.59
N SER A 160 4.98 3.39 13.91
CA SER A 160 5.20 4.81 14.20
C SER A 160 4.15 5.73 13.55
N GLN A 161 4.10 6.99 13.99
CA GLN A 161 3.27 8.03 13.36
C GLN A 161 3.65 8.29 11.89
N GLU A 162 4.93 8.15 11.53
CA GLU A 162 5.37 8.27 10.13
C GLU A 162 4.97 7.05 9.30
N SER A 163 5.02 5.86 9.88
CA SER A 163 4.49 4.63 9.28
C SER A 163 2.99 4.76 9.03
N ALA A 164 2.23 5.27 10.00
CA ALA A 164 0.79 5.54 9.86
C ALA A 164 0.51 6.51 8.70
N ALA A 165 1.23 7.62 8.66
CA ALA A 165 1.06 8.64 7.63
C ALA A 165 1.39 8.10 6.23
N LEU A 166 2.49 7.36 6.07
CA LEU A 166 2.93 6.83 4.78
C LEU A 166 2.13 5.62 4.32
N GLY A 167 1.69 4.78 5.27
CA GLY A 167 0.86 3.61 5.02
C GLY A 167 -0.57 4.00 4.67
N GLY A 168 -1.21 4.84 5.47
CA GLY A 168 -2.56 5.36 5.19
C GLY A 168 -2.62 6.08 3.84
N ALA A 169 -1.65 6.95 3.54
CA ALA A 169 -1.57 7.61 2.23
C ALA A 169 -1.38 6.62 1.06
N ALA A 170 -0.71 5.49 1.27
CA ALA A 170 -0.52 4.45 0.26
C ALA A 170 -1.77 3.58 0.05
N HIS A 171 -2.56 3.34 1.10
CA HIS A 171 -3.88 2.72 0.98
C HIS A 171 -4.86 3.62 0.20
N LEU A 172 -4.83 4.93 0.47
CA LEU A 172 -5.66 5.95 -0.20
C LEU A 172 -5.39 6.14 -1.70
N VAL A 173 -4.39 5.45 -2.26
CA VAL A 173 -4.22 5.32 -3.72
C VAL A 173 -5.33 4.44 -4.33
N ASN A 174 -5.94 3.56 -3.53
CA ASN A 174 -6.91 2.57 -3.99
C ASN A 174 -8.32 2.77 -3.42
N PHE A 175 -8.47 3.28 -2.19
CA PHE A 175 -9.76 3.44 -1.51
C PHE A 175 -9.90 4.85 -0.91
N CYS A 176 -11.12 5.22 -0.52
CA CYS A 176 -11.47 6.51 0.05
C CYS A 176 -11.97 6.38 1.51
N SER A 177 -11.58 5.33 2.22
CA SER A 177 -12.11 4.93 3.55
C SER A 177 -10.98 4.69 4.56
N THR A 178 -10.83 5.55 5.58
CA THR A 178 -9.73 5.42 6.57
C THR A 178 -10.02 6.10 7.91
N ASP A 179 -9.60 5.46 9.00
CA ASP A 179 -9.46 6.08 10.32
C ASP A 179 -8.01 6.52 10.61
N THR A 180 -7.07 6.19 9.73
CA THR A 180 -5.66 6.63 9.81
C THR A 180 -5.52 8.08 9.33
N VAL A 181 -6.01 9.02 10.13
CA VAL A 181 -6.00 10.48 9.85
C VAL A 181 -4.63 11.00 9.41
N ALA A 182 -3.54 10.42 9.91
CA ALA A 182 -2.18 10.75 9.49
C ALA A 182 -1.95 10.60 7.97
N GLY A 183 -2.63 9.65 7.31
CA GLY A 183 -2.59 9.44 5.87
C GLY A 183 -3.18 10.59 5.07
N LEU A 184 -4.31 11.14 5.52
CA LEU A 184 -4.95 12.33 4.94
C LEU A 184 -4.01 13.54 4.99
N LEU A 185 -3.37 13.76 6.15
CA LEU A 185 -2.40 14.85 6.32
C LEU A 185 -1.16 14.70 5.43
N MET A 186 -0.70 13.47 5.18
CA MET A 186 0.38 13.23 4.22
C MET A 186 -0.06 13.49 2.78
N ALA A 187 -1.24 13.00 2.37
CA ALA A 187 -1.80 13.21 1.04
C ALA A 187 -1.95 14.71 0.73
N GLN A 188 -2.50 15.47 1.68
CA GLN A 188 -2.63 16.92 1.60
C GLN A 188 -1.25 17.61 1.48
N ARG A 189 -0.34 17.36 2.42
CA ARG A 189 0.94 18.08 2.50
C ARG A 189 1.90 17.78 1.34
N TYR A 190 1.98 16.52 0.91
CA TYR A 190 3.02 16.08 -0.03
C TYR A 190 2.53 15.87 -1.45
N TYR A 191 1.24 15.56 -1.65
CA TYR A 191 0.64 15.30 -2.95
C TYR A 191 -0.39 16.36 -3.37
N GLY A 192 -0.78 17.28 -2.49
CA GLY A 192 -1.70 18.37 -2.81
C GLY A 192 -3.16 17.91 -2.96
N CYS A 193 -3.52 16.76 -2.39
CA CYS A 193 -4.89 16.26 -2.37
C CYS A 193 -5.62 16.79 -1.11
N PRO A 194 -6.59 17.72 -1.21
CA PRO A 194 -7.13 18.41 -0.04
C PRO A 194 -7.85 17.47 0.95
N MET A 195 -8.53 16.45 0.42
CA MET A 195 -9.14 15.35 1.17
C MET A 195 -9.07 14.10 0.30
N ALA A 196 -8.37 13.06 0.76
CA ALA A 196 -8.11 11.83 0.00
C ALA A 196 -9.00 10.65 0.41
N GLY A 197 -9.70 10.77 1.54
CA GLY A 197 -10.57 9.72 2.08
C GLY A 197 -11.43 10.27 3.22
N PHE A 198 -12.36 9.43 3.66
CA PHE A 198 -13.46 9.77 4.55
C PHE A 198 -13.61 8.69 5.62
N SER A 199 -14.39 8.99 6.66
CA SER A 199 -14.88 8.02 7.63
C SER A 199 -16.29 8.39 8.08
N MET A 200 -16.89 7.55 8.92
CA MET A 200 -18.21 7.73 9.50
C MET A 200 -18.13 7.62 11.03
N PRO A 201 -19.11 8.16 11.78
CA PRO A 201 -19.25 7.88 13.20
C PRO A 201 -19.26 6.37 13.50
N ALA A 202 -18.41 5.93 14.42
CA ALA A 202 -18.27 4.53 14.79
C ALA A 202 -18.11 4.37 16.30
N ALA A 203 -18.78 3.37 16.88
CA ALA A 203 -18.55 2.96 18.26
C ALA A 203 -17.29 2.09 18.39
N GLU A 204 -16.64 2.15 19.55
CA GLU A 204 -15.71 1.11 20.03
C GLU A 204 -16.19 0.55 21.37
N HIS A 205 -15.65 -0.59 21.81
CA HIS A 205 -16.16 -1.31 22.98
C HIS A 205 -16.27 -0.42 24.23
N SER A 206 -15.32 0.51 24.42
CA SER A 206 -15.36 1.46 25.54
C SER A 206 -16.66 2.26 25.62
N THR A 207 -17.17 2.75 24.48
CA THR A 207 -18.40 3.54 24.38
C THR A 207 -19.68 2.74 24.60
N ILE A 208 -19.61 1.41 24.49
CA ILE A 208 -20.72 0.50 24.76
C ILE A 208 -20.67 0.04 26.23
N ILE A 209 -19.54 -0.53 26.66
CA ILE A 209 -19.41 -1.14 27.99
C ILE A 209 -19.45 -0.11 29.14
N SER A 210 -19.21 1.17 28.87
CA SER A 210 -19.35 2.25 29.86
C SER A 210 -20.78 2.43 30.37
N TRP A 211 -21.80 1.93 29.65
CA TRP A 211 -23.19 1.94 30.08
C TRP A 211 -23.52 0.77 31.04
N GLY A 212 -22.67 -0.26 31.06
CA GLY A 212 -22.89 -1.52 31.78
C GLY A 212 -23.77 -2.51 31.01
N ARG A 213 -23.57 -3.81 31.25
CA ARG A 213 -24.16 -4.90 30.45
C ARG A 213 -25.70 -4.90 30.39
N SER A 214 -26.37 -4.44 31.44
CA SER A 214 -27.84 -4.33 31.45
C SER A 214 -28.38 -3.22 30.54
N ARG A 215 -27.52 -2.31 30.05
CA ARG A 215 -27.88 -1.10 29.29
C ARG A 215 -27.23 -1.03 27.91
N GLU A 216 -26.85 -2.18 27.33
CA GLU A 216 -26.32 -2.28 25.97
C GLU A 216 -27.31 -1.72 24.93
N LYS A 217 -28.62 -1.95 25.13
CA LYS A 217 -29.68 -1.37 24.29
C LYS A 217 -29.65 0.15 24.30
N GLU A 218 -29.51 0.76 25.48
CA GLU A 218 -29.47 2.21 25.62
C GLU A 218 -28.16 2.81 25.05
N ALA A 219 -27.05 2.09 25.11
CA ALA A 219 -25.81 2.48 24.43
C ALA A 219 -26.00 2.50 22.90
N PHE A 220 -26.62 1.46 22.34
CA PHE A 220 -26.93 1.35 20.91
C PHE A 220 -27.94 2.41 20.45
N GLU A 221 -28.99 2.66 21.25
CA GLU A 221 -29.98 3.72 21.00
C GLU A 221 -29.31 5.10 21.01
N SER A 222 -28.43 5.36 21.98
CA SER A 222 -27.69 6.62 22.07
C SER A 222 -26.81 6.89 20.84
N MET A 223 -26.26 5.84 20.20
CA MET A 223 -25.56 6.00 18.92
C MET A 223 -26.50 6.43 17.79
N LEU A 224 -27.73 5.89 17.73
CA LEU A 224 -28.72 6.30 16.73
C LEU A 224 -29.25 7.72 16.98
N ASP A 225 -29.35 8.14 18.25
CA ASP A 225 -29.79 9.49 18.65
C ASP A 225 -28.71 10.55 18.39
N GLN A 226 -27.44 10.23 18.61
CA GLN A 226 -26.31 11.12 18.32
C GLN A 226 -26.05 11.27 16.81
N PHE A 227 -26.32 10.21 16.04
CA PHE A 227 -26.11 10.16 14.59
C PHE A 227 -27.42 9.81 13.84
N PRO A 228 -28.42 10.73 13.84
CA PRO A 228 -29.72 10.50 13.21
C PRO A 228 -29.64 10.49 11.67
N THR A 229 -28.61 11.13 11.12
CA THR A 229 -28.35 11.24 9.68
C THR A 229 -26.92 10.80 9.36
N GLY A 230 -26.73 10.16 8.21
CA GLY A 230 -25.44 9.62 7.78
C GLY A 230 -25.21 8.20 8.31
N PRO A 231 -24.31 7.40 7.69
CA PRO A 231 -24.02 6.05 8.17
C PRO A 231 -23.42 6.07 9.58
N VAL A 232 -23.75 5.07 10.39
CA VAL A 232 -23.17 4.88 11.73
C VAL A 232 -22.77 3.43 11.93
N SER A 233 -21.52 3.19 12.35
CA SER A 233 -21.09 1.84 12.72
C SER A 233 -21.23 1.60 14.22
N VAL A 234 -21.78 0.44 14.61
CA VAL A 234 -21.89 0.06 16.02
C VAL A 234 -21.33 -1.33 16.27
N VAL A 235 -20.25 -1.38 17.05
CA VAL A 235 -19.66 -2.64 17.52
C VAL A 235 -20.64 -3.36 18.43
N SER A 236 -21.03 -4.57 18.01
CA SER A 236 -22.20 -5.27 18.55
C SER A 236 -21.85 -6.58 19.26
N ASP A 237 -20.58 -6.87 19.47
CA ASP A 237 -20.07 -8.09 20.11
C ASP A 237 -19.54 -7.88 21.54
N SER A 238 -19.83 -6.71 22.14
CA SER A 238 -19.34 -6.34 23.49
C SER A 238 -19.70 -7.37 24.58
N TYR A 239 -20.78 -8.13 24.38
CA TYR A 239 -21.12 -9.28 25.23
C TYR A 239 -21.54 -10.54 24.47
N ASP A 240 -22.30 -10.40 23.37
CA ASP A 240 -22.80 -11.52 22.54
C ASP A 240 -23.39 -10.99 21.22
N ILE A 241 -22.66 -11.16 20.11
CA ILE A 241 -23.03 -10.62 18.79
C ILE A 241 -24.39 -11.14 18.29
N PHE A 242 -24.70 -12.42 18.53
CA PHE A 242 -25.92 -13.04 18.04
C PHE A 242 -27.14 -12.56 18.84
N LYS A 243 -27.01 -12.41 20.16
CA LYS A 243 -28.06 -11.79 21.00
C LYS A 243 -28.24 -10.31 20.68
N ALA A 244 -27.15 -9.56 20.43
CA ALA A 244 -27.24 -8.17 20.02
C ALA A 244 -28.01 -8.00 18.70
N CYS A 245 -27.68 -8.80 17.68
CA CYS A 245 -28.38 -8.79 16.40
C CYS A 245 -29.85 -9.24 16.54
N ARG A 246 -30.13 -10.31 17.27
CA ARG A 246 -31.48 -10.92 17.36
C ARG A 246 -32.43 -10.20 18.31
N HIS A 247 -31.96 -9.74 19.47
CA HIS A 247 -32.80 -9.26 20.59
C HIS A 247 -32.62 -7.78 20.93
N ILE A 248 -31.64 -7.10 20.32
CA ILE A 248 -31.50 -5.65 20.44
C ILE A 248 -31.84 -5.02 19.10
N TRP A 249 -31.01 -5.23 18.06
CA TRP A 249 -31.26 -4.66 16.73
C TRP A 249 -32.53 -5.21 16.08
N GLY A 250 -32.70 -6.52 16.01
CA GLY A 250 -33.82 -7.19 15.36
C GLY A 250 -35.15 -7.21 16.13
N ASP A 251 -35.19 -6.60 17.32
CA ASP A 251 -36.35 -6.59 18.24
C ASP A 251 -36.49 -5.20 18.89
N LYS A 252 -35.83 -4.95 20.04
CA LYS A 252 -36.00 -3.73 20.85
C LYS A 252 -35.67 -2.39 20.18
N LEU A 253 -34.87 -2.41 19.11
CA LEU A 253 -34.50 -1.24 18.30
C LEU A 253 -34.90 -1.41 16.82
N LYS A 254 -35.72 -2.41 16.49
CA LYS A 254 -36.05 -2.74 15.10
C LYS A 254 -36.66 -1.58 14.34
N GLU A 255 -37.63 -0.90 14.94
CA GLU A 255 -38.29 0.28 14.35
C GLU A 255 -37.27 1.41 14.11
N ARG A 256 -36.43 1.72 15.10
CA ARG A 256 -35.34 2.71 14.99
C ARG A 256 -34.31 2.40 13.90
N VAL A 257 -34.16 1.14 13.51
CA VAL A 257 -33.31 0.72 12.37
C VAL A 257 -34.05 0.87 11.04
N ILE A 258 -35.33 0.49 10.97
CA ILE A 258 -36.20 0.61 9.78
C ILE A 258 -36.45 2.08 9.41
N GLU A 259 -36.49 2.99 10.39
CA GLU A 259 -36.63 4.44 10.19
C GLU A 259 -35.42 5.09 9.49
N ARG A 260 -34.29 4.39 9.36
CA ARG A 260 -33.09 4.91 8.69
C ARG A 260 -33.22 4.75 7.17
N SER A 261 -32.43 5.52 6.42
CA SER A 261 -32.36 5.48 4.96
C SER A 261 -31.06 4.82 4.48
N GLU A 262 -30.92 4.63 3.17
CA GLU A 262 -29.69 4.17 2.51
C GLU A 262 -28.50 5.09 2.83
N ASP A 263 -28.68 6.41 2.66
CA ASP A 263 -27.71 7.46 3.03
C ASP A 263 -27.46 7.56 4.54
N SER A 264 -28.23 6.84 5.36
CA SER A 264 -28.17 6.85 6.82
C SER A 264 -28.01 5.45 7.42
N CYS A 265 -27.51 4.47 6.68
CA CYS A 265 -27.56 3.07 7.12
C CYS A 265 -26.87 2.79 8.47
N LEU A 266 -27.47 1.89 9.27
CA LEU A 266 -26.77 1.27 10.39
C LEU A 266 -25.80 0.22 9.85
N ILE A 267 -24.55 0.26 10.31
CA ILE A 267 -23.53 -0.73 9.99
C ILE A 267 -23.14 -1.52 11.24
N ILE A 268 -23.70 -2.71 11.39
CA ILE A 268 -23.39 -3.61 12.51
C ILE A 268 -21.94 -4.11 12.36
N ARG A 269 -21.15 -4.04 13.45
CA ARG A 269 -19.76 -4.53 13.46
C ARG A 269 -19.59 -5.71 14.44
N PRO A 270 -19.47 -6.96 13.96
CA PRO A 270 -18.73 -8.02 14.66
C PRO A 270 -17.22 -7.69 14.70
N ASP A 271 -16.55 -8.03 15.81
CA ASP A 271 -15.12 -7.73 16.07
C ASP A 271 -14.39 -8.90 16.77
N SER A 272 -14.98 -10.10 16.74
CA SER A 272 -14.46 -11.33 17.34
C SER A 272 -15.12 -12.59 16.77
N GLY A 273 -14.50 -13.75 17.02
CA GLY A 273 -14.95 -15.06 16.53
C GLY A 273 -14.21 -15.48 15.25
N ASP A 274 -14.72 -16.49 14.55
CA ASP A 274 -14.24 -16.79 13.20
C ASP A 274 -14.89 -15.79 12.21
N PRO A 275 -14.12 -15.04 11.40
CA PRO A 275 -14.68 -14.02 10.52
C PRO A 275 -15.71 -14.52 9.51
N ALA A 276 -15.61 -15.76 9.04
CA ALA A 276 -16.49 -16.33 8.02
C ALA A 276 -17.70 -17.05 8.62
N GLU A 277 -17.56 -17.73 9.77
CA GLU A 277 -18.72 -18.27 10.50
C GLU A 277 -19.57 -17.15 11.12
N THR A 278 -18.94 -16.22 11.87
CA THR A 278 -19.65 -15.14 12.56
C THR A 278 -20.45 -14.29 11.59
N LEU A 279 -19.88 -13.94 10.42
CA LEU A 279 -20.57 -13.12 9.44
C LEU A 279 -21.77 -13.83 8.81
N ILE A 280 -21.66 -15.13 8.52
CA ILE A 280 -22.75 -15.94 7.96
C ILE A 280 -23.88 -16.13 8.97
N GLU A 281 -23.58 -16.35 10.25
CA GLU A 281 -24.60 -16.44 11.29
C GLU A 281 -25.27 -15.07 11.54
N VAL A 282 -24.49 -13.97 11.60
CA VAL A 282 -25.04 -12.61 11.71
C VAL A 282 -25.97 -12.28 10.54
N ILE A 283 -25.56 -12.48 9.28
CA ILE A 283 -26.38 -12.09 8.13
C ILE A 283 -27.68 -12.91 8.04
N LYS A 284 -27.67 -14.18 8.48
CA LYS A 284 -28.87 -15.03 8.62
C LYS A 284 -29.81 -14.52 9.73
N ILE A 285 -29.28 -14.10 10.88
CA ILE A 285 -30.09 -13.46 11.93
C ILE A 285 -30.73 -12.16 11.42
N LEU A 286 -29.99 -11.35 10.67
CA LEU A 286 -30.52 -10.11 10.09
C LEU A 286 -31.57 -10.39 9.00
N GLU A 287 -31.43 -11.47 8.23
CA GLU A 287 -32.48 -11.95 7.31
C GLU A 287 -33.78 -12.31 8.03
N GLU A 288 -33.69 -13.10 9.11
CA GLU A 288 -34.86 -13.48 9.91
C GLU A 288 -35.55 -12.27 10.55
N CYS A 289 -34.77 -11.27 10.98
CA CYS A 289 -35.30 -10.08 11.65
C CYS A 289 -35.83 -9.03 10.67
N PHE A 290 -35.11 -8.71 9.60
CA PHE A 290 -35.41 -7.56 8.71
C PHE A 290 -35.86 -7.96 7.30
N GLY A 291 -35.78 -9.24 6.94
CA GLY A 291 -35.97 -9.72 5.58
C GLY A 291 -34.79 -9.43 4.66
N CYS A 292 -34.93 -9.80 3.40
CA CYS A 292 -33.99 -9.49 2.33
C CYS A 292 -34.74 -9.29 1.01
N SER A 293 -34.04 -8.82 -0.01
CA SER A 293 -34.51 -8.79 -1.40
C SER A 293 -33.50 -9.50 -2.30
N LEU A 294 -33.94 -9.99 -3.46
CA LEU A 294 -33.02 -10.46 -4.50
C LEU A 294 -32.67 -9.31 -5.44
N ASN A 295 -31.37 -9.11 -5.70
CA ASN A 295 -30.89 -8.14 -6.68
C ASN A 295 -31.00 -8.68 -8.12
N SER A 296 -30.56 -7.88 -9.09
CA SER A 296 -30.59 -8.25 -10.52
C SER A 296 -29.81 -9.51 -10.91
N GLN A 297 -28.88 -9.96 -10.05
CA GLN A 297 -28.07 -11.17 -10.25
C GLN A 297 -28.62 -12.38 -9.50
N GLY A 298 -29.73 -12.23 -8.77
CA GLY A 298 -30.34 -13.30 -7.98
C GLY A 298 -29.71 -13.52 -6.59
N PHE A 299 -28.85 -12.60 -6.12
CA PHE A 299 -28.25 -12.66 -4.79
C PHE A 299 -29.06 -11.85 -3.77
N LYS A 300 -29.06 -12.32 -2.53
CA LYS A 300 -29.72 -11.68 -1.39
C LYS A 300 -29.01 -10.39 -0.97
N VAL A 301 -29.80 -9.35 -0.76
CA VAL A 301 -29.38 -8.04 -0.25
C VAL A 301 -30.29 -7.63 0.91
N LEU A 302 -29.69 -7.26 2.03
CA LEU A 302 -30.35 -6.67 3.20
C LEU A 302 -31.01 -5.33 2.80
N PRO A 303 -32.07 -4.89 3.49
CA PRO A 303 -32.67 -3.58 3.30
C PRO A 303 -31.61 -2.46 3.31
N SER A 304 -31.77 -1.43 2.48
CA SER A 304 -30.71 -0.44 2.22
C SER A 304 -30.24 0.34 3.45
N TYR A 305 -31.08 0.43 4.49
CA TYR A 305 -30.76 1.02 5.78
C TYR A 305 -29.89 0.16 6.72
N LEU A 306 -29.50 -1.07 6.31
CA LEU A 306 -28.76 -2.01 7.16
C LEU A 306 -27.62 -2.70 6.39
N ARG A 307 -26.40 -2.62 6.93
CA ARG A 307 -25.19 -3.25 6.40
C ARG A 307 -24.35 -3.84 7.53
N ILE A 308 -23.30 -4.58 7.17
CA ILE A 308 -22.33 -5.16 8.12
C ILE A 308 -20.93 -4.65 7.77
N ILE A 309 -20.07 -4.44 8.77
CA ILE A 309 -18.61 -4.29 8.57
C ILE A 309 -17.86 -5.32 9.39
N GLN A 310 -17.07 -6.18 8.74
CA GLN A 310 -16.19 -7.14 9.43
C GLN A 310 -14.82 -6.47 9.64
N GLY A 311 -14.46 -6.21 10.90
CA GLY A 311 -13.20 -5.54 11.27
C GLY A 311 -12.08 -6.48 11.72
N ASP A 312 -12.44 -7.62 12.33
CA ASP A 312 -11.48 -8.58 12.87
C ASP A 312 -11.05 -9.64 11.83
N GLY A 313 -9.82 -10.12 11.95
CA GLY A 313 -9.27 -11.22 11.16
C GLY A 313 -9.02 -10.94 9.66
N ILE A 314 -9.21 -9.72 9.18
CA ILE A 314 -9.12 -9.42 7.73
C ILE A 314 -7.69 -9.37 7.19
N ASP A 315 -7.40 -10.25 6.24
CA ASP A 315 -6.26 -10.19 5.31
C ASP A 315 -6.69 -10.57 3.87
N LEU A 316 -5.74 -10.69 2.94
CA LEU A 316 -6.03 -11.00 1.52
C LEU A 316 -6.65 -12.39 1.29
N ASN A 317 -6.42 -13.35 2.19
CA ASN A 317 -6.99 -14.69 2.06
C ASN A 317 -8.39 -14.70 2.69
N SER A 318 -8.52 -14.20 3.93
CA SER A 318 -9.81 -14.23 4.63
C SER A 318 -10.88 -13.37 3.94
N VAL A 319 -10.52 -12.27 3.27
CA VAL A 319 -11.49 -11.50 2.48
C VAL A 319 -12.03 -12.27 1.27
N ASP A 320 -11.21 -13.09 0.60
CA ASP A 320 -11.65 -13.90 -0.54
C ASP A 320 -12.54 -15.06 -0.05
N GLU A 321 -12.10 -15.75 1.03
CA GLU A 321 -12.83 -16.85 1.69
C GLU A 321 -14.20 -16.42 2.22
N ILE A 322 -14.28 -15.27 2.91
CA ILE A 322 -15.55 -14.71 3.42
C ILE A 322 -16.52 -14.42 2.26
N LEU A 323 -16.01 -13.86 1.15
CA LEU A 323 -16.84 -13.48 0.00
C LEU A 323 -17.26 -14.69 -0.84
N GLU A 324 -16.41 -15.70 -0.98
CA GLU A 324 -16.77 -16.99 -1.59
C GLU A 324 -17.87 -17.68 -0.76
N LYS A 325 -17.73 -17.75 0.57
CA LYS A 325 -18.74 -18.34 1.44
C LYS A 325 -20.07 -17.57 1.44
N LEU A 326 -20.05 -16.24 1.39
CA LEU A 326 -21.26 -15.42 1.19
C LEU A 326 -21.93 -15.75 -0.14
N SER A 327 -21.16 -15.83 -1.22
CA SER A 327 -21.68 -16.16 -2.55
C SER A 327 -22.31 -17.56 -2.60
N ASP A 328 -21.67 -18.57 -1.97
CA ASP A 328 -22.18 -19.94 -1.90
C ASP A 328 -23.51 -20.04 -1.11
N GLU A 329 -23.69 -19.18 -0.10
CA GLU A 329 -24.93 -19.02 0.68
C GLU A 329 -25.95 -18.05 0.01
N GLY A 330 -25.68 -17.62 -1.22
CA GLY A 330 -26.55 -16.78 -2.03
C GLY A 330 -26.59 -15.31 -1.62
N TRP A 331 -25.61 -14.80 -0.87
CA TRP A 331 -25.52 -13.42 -0.42
C TRP A 331 -24.66 -12.53 -1.32
N SER A 332 -25.11 -11.28 -1.53
CA SER A 332 -24.33 -10.30 -2.28
C SER A 332 -23.21 -9.67 -1.44
N ALA A 333 -22.09 -9.37 -2.09
CA ALA A 333 -21.01 -8.56 -1.50
C ALA A 333 -21.43 -7.10 -1.25
N GLU A 334 -22.59 -6.66 -1.74
CA GLU A 334 -23.20 -5.36 -1.40
C GLU A 334 -23.41 -5.20 0.11
N ASN A 335 -23.74 -6.28 0.82
CA ASN A 335 -24.12 -6.29 2.24
C ASN A 335 -22.98 -5.93 3.20
N VAL A 336 -21.73 -6.13 2.79
CA VAL A 336 -20.57 -6.19 3.69
C VAL A 336 -19.49 -5.18 3.29
N PHE A 337 -18.96 -4.47 4.28
CA PHE A 337 -17.71 -3.72 4.20
C PHE A 337 -16.63 -4.44 5.02
N PHE A 338 -15.36 -4.15 4.76
CA PHE A 338 -14.26 -4.74 5.51
C PHE A 338 -13.43 -3.65 6.17
N GLY A 339 -13.12 -3.82 7.45
CA GLY A 339 -12.08 -3.07 8.13
C GLY A 339 -10.79 -3.87 8.15
N CYS A 340 -9.64 -3.27 7.84
CA CYS A 340 -8.36 -3.97 7.90
C CYS A 340 -7.30 -3.12 8.60
N GLY A 341 -6.69 -3.69 9.64
CA GLY A 341 -5.67 -3.02 10.45
C GLY A 341 -4.25 -3.46 10.11
N SER A 342 -3.67 -4.30 10.97
CA SER A 342 -2.25 -4.68 10.88
C SER A 342 -1.89 -5.43 9.60
N ALA A 343 -2.80 -6.20 8.99
CA ALA A 343 -2.53 -6.90 7.73
C ALA A 343 -2.35 -5.94 6.54
N LEU A 344 -3.04 -4.79 6.56
CA LEU A 344 -2.94 -3.75 5.53
C LEU A 344 -1.66 -2.91 5.68
N LEU A 345 -1.33 -2.48 6.91
CA LEU A 345 -0.26 -1.48 7.14
C LEU A 345 1.03 -1.98 7.84
N GLN A 346 1.06 -3.18 8.44
CA GLN A 346 2.19 -3.58 9.31
C GLN A 346 2.72 -5.02 9.10
N LYS A 347 1.90 -6.01 8.71
CA LYS A 347 2.31 -7.42 8.46
C LYS A 347 3.02 -7.59 7.11
N LEU A 348 3.96 -6.68 6.79
CA LEU A 348 4.66 -6.60 5.52
C LEU A 348 6.11 -6.16 5.72
N ASN A 349 7.00 -6.59 4.83
CA ASN A 349 8.44 -6.32 4.95
C ASN A 349 9.07 -6.06 3.56
N ARG A 350 10.33 -5.60 3.52
CA ARG A 350 11.05 -5.26 2.27
C ARG A 350 11.06 -6.43 1.26
N ASP A 351 11.01 -7.67 1.75
CA ASP A 351 11.05 -8.87 0.91
C ASP A 351 9.67 -9.39 0.45
N THR A 352 8.55 -8.83 0.92
CA THR A 352 7.21 -9.06 0.36
C THR A 352 7.20 -8.83 -1.16
N LEU A 353 7.84 -7.75 -1.62
CA LEU A 353 8.04 -7.43 -3.05
C LEU A 353 9.51 -7.52 -3.50
N ASN A 354 10.38 -8.08 -2.66
CA ASN A 354 11.84 -8.19 -2.87
C ASN A 354 12.51 -6.88 -3.34
N CYS A 355 12.02 -5.76 -2.81
CA CYS A 355 12.48 -4.41 -3.09
C CYS A 355 13.98 -4.29 -2.85
N ALA A 356 14.70 -3.78 -3.83
CA ALA A 356 16.15 -3.67 -3.79
C ALA A 356 16.63 -2.44 -4.57
N PHE A 357 17.60 -1.73 -3.98
CA PHE A 357 18.41 -0.71 -4.64
C PHE A 357 19.78 -1.28 -4.96
N LYS A 358 20.34 -1.10 -6.15
CA LYS A 358 21.68 -1.63 -6.51
C LYS A 358 22.45 -0.71 -7.44
N CYS A 359 23.78 -0.73 -7.34
CA CYS A 359 24.65 -0.15 -8.35
C CYS A 359 24.69 -1.05 -9.61
N SER A 360 24.60 -0.42 -10.77
CA SER A 360 24.55 -1.06 -12.11
C SER A 360 25.58 -0.51 -13.09
N TYR A 361 25.97 0.77 -12.94
CA TYR A 361 26.93 1.50 -13.77
C TYR A 361 27.80 2.38 -12.87
N VAL A 362 29.11 2.40 -13.16
CA VAL A 362 30.11 3.33 -12.60
C VAL A 362 30.99 3.80 -13.74
N GLU A 363 31.48 5.04 -13.71
CA GLU A 363 32.48 5.52 -14.67
C GLU A 363 33.84 5.69 -13.98
N ILE A 364 34.90 5.12 -14.57
CA ILE A 364 36.26 5.16 -14.05
C ILE A 364 37.17 5.62 -15.20
N ASN A 365 37.88 6.74 -15.02
CA ASN A 365 38.78 7.32 -16.03
C ASN A 365 38.10 7.49 -17.41
N GLY A 366 36.86 7.99 -17.42
CA GLY A 366 36.03 8.17 -18.63
C GLY A 366 35.52 6.86 -19.26
N LYS A 367 35.63 5.72 -18.56
CA LYS A 367 35.19 4.40 -19.05
C LYS A 367 34.10 3.82 -18.16
N GLY A 368 32.96 3.53 -18.76
CA GLY A 368 31.83 2.89 -18.08
C GLY A 368 32.10 1.42 -17.74
N VAL A 369 31.83 1.06 -16.49
CA VAL A 369 31.88 -0.31 -15.95
C VAL A 369 30.47 -0.72 -15.55
N LEU A 370 29.99 -1.82 -16.13
CA LEU A 370 28.70 -2.43 -15.80
C LEU A 370 28.90 -3.59 -14.83
N LYS A 371 28.00 -3.71 -13.84
CA LYS A 371 27.98 -4.87 -12.95
C LYS A 371 27.50 -6.11 -13.73
N LYS A 372 28.27 -7.21 -13.71
CA LYS A 372 27.84 -8.51 -14.24
C LYS A 372 26.55 -8.99 -13.52
N ASP A 373 25.72 -9.71 -14.25
CA ASP A 373 24.44 -10.30 -13.81
C ASP A 373 23.30 -9.31 -13.49
N VAL A 374 23.43 -8.04 -13.86
CA VAL A 374 22.30 -7.10 -13.82
C VAL A 374 21.51 -7.17 -15.12
N PHE A 375 20.33 -7.79 -15.08
CA PHE A 375 19.41 -7.96 -16.22
C PHE A 375 18.68 -6.64 -16.55
N ILE A 376 19.42 -5.62 -16.99
CA ILE A 376 18.90 -4.35 -17.52
C ILE A 376 19.07 -4.32 -19.02
N CYS A 377 18.12 -3.73 -19.72
CA CYS A 377 18.05 -3.78 -21.16
C CYS A 377 17.55 -2.35 -21.56
N VAL A 378 18.16 -1.64 -22.51
CA VAL A 378 17.94 -0.19 -22.78
C VAL A 378 17.94 0.11 -24.27
N VAL A 379 16.86 0.64 -24.86
CA VAL A 379 16.81 0.93 -26.31
C VAL A 379 17.46 2.26 -26.67
N THR A 380 17.85 2.41 -27.95
CA THR A 380 18.72 3.47 -28.47
C THR A 380 18.33 4.88 -28.06
N GLY A 381 19.32 5.62 -27.52
CA GLY A 381 19.24 7.08 -27.36
C GLY A 381 20.50 7.71 -26.77
N CYS A 382 21.05 7.17 -25.68
CA CYS A 382 22.30 7.63 -25.06
C CYS A 382 23.07 6.43 -24.47
N ILE A 383 24.40 6.48 -24.47
CA ILE A 383 25.26 5.41 -23.92
C ILE A 383 25.08 5.33 -22.39
N GLY A 384 25.00 4.11 -21.84
CA GLY A 384 25.16 3.83 -20.41
C GLY A 384 23.97 4.09 -19.46
N GLN A 385 22.89 4.73 -19.91
CA GLN A 385 21.76 5.07 -19.03
C GLN A 385 20.60 4.08 -19.11
N ILE A 386 20.06 3.66 -17.97
CA ILE A 386 18.81 2.87 -17.92
C ILE A 386 17.64 3.75 -18.36
N LYS A 387 16.81 3.25 -19.29
CA LYS A 387 15.52 3.85 -19.68
C LYS A 387 14.44 2.76 -19.70
N LEU A 388 13.29 3.06 -19.11
CA LEU A 388 12.08 2.24 -19.24
C LEU A 388 11.32 2.69 -20.49
N PHE A 389 10.90 1.75 -21.33
CA PHE A 389 10.07 2.03 -22.51
C PHE A 389 8.70 1.38 -22.37
N VAL A 390 7.66 2.13 -22.76
CA VAL A 390 6.30 1.60 -22.92
C VAL A 390 6.10 1.30 -24.39
N THR A 391 6.06 0.02 -24.75
CA THR A 391 5.64 -0.46 -26.08
C THR A 391 4.24 -1.03 -25.97
N CYS A 392 3.35 -0.76 -26.93
CA CYS A 392 1.93 -1.12 -26.94
C CYS A 392 1.57 -2.33 -26.04
N ALA A 393 0.91 -2.04 -24.91
CA ALA A 393 0.44 -2.97 -23.86
C ALA A 393 1.49 -3.70 -22.97
N GLU A 394 2.81 -3.57 -23.17
CA GLU A 394 3.82 -4.21 -22.30
C GLU A 394 5.01 -3.28 -21.93
N TYR A 395 5.36 -3.26 -20.64
CA TYR A 395 6.58 -2.61 -20.15
C TYR A 395 7.81 -3.47 -20.46
N LYS A 396 8.77 -2.91 -21.21
CA LYS A 396 10.03 -3.60 -21.56
C LYS A 396 11.27 -2.72 -21.35
N VAL A 397 12.34 -3.40 -21.00
CA VAL A 397 13.74 -2.96 -20.99
C VAL A 397 14.42 -3.66 -22.23
N VAL A 398 15.20 -2.98 -23.12
CA VAL A 398 15.69 -3.50 -24.46
C VAL A 398 17.13 -3.07 -24.99
N TRP A 399 18.27 -3.72 -24.64
CA TRP A 399 19.75 -3.38 -24.78
C TRP A 399 20.33 -2.45 -25.91
N THR A 400 21.39 -1.66 -25.58
CA THR A 400 22.28 -0.92 -26.53
C THR A 400 23.79 -0.92 -26.21
N LEU A 401 24.64 -1.15 -27.22
CA LEU A 401 26.11 -0.94 -27.22
C LEU A 401 26.61 -0.47 -28.62
N PRO A 402 27.76 0.23 -28.72
CA PRO A 402 28.36 0.56 -30.01
C PRO A 402 29.02 -0.65 -30.70
N ARG A 403 28.92 -0.70 -32.04
CA ARG A 403 29.30 -1.83 -32.91
C ARG A 403 30.74 -2.36 -32.70
N ASN A 404 31.66 -1.49 -32.28
CA ASN A 404 33.08 -1.81 -32.14
C ASN A 404 33.45 -2.47 -30.80
N ALA A 405 32.66 -2.26 -29.73
CA ALA A 405 32.92 -2.91 -28.44
C ALA A 405 32.47 -4.38 -28.41
N TYR A 406 31.45 -4.73 -29.22
CA TYR A 406 30.88 -6.07 -29.31
C TYR A 406 31.89 -7.10 -29.86
N LEU A 407 32.74 -6.70 -30.81
CA LEU A 407 33.76 -7.56 -31.42
C LEU A 407 34.91 -7.90 -30.46
N GLN A 408 35.31 -6.97 -29.58
CA GLN A 408 36.34 -7.26 -28.56
C GLN A 408 35.81 -8.22 -27.48
N ALA A 409 34.55 -8.06 -27.05
CA ALA A 409 33.94 -8.95 -26.06
C ALA A 409 33.77 -10.39 -26.58
N LEU A 410 33.37 -10.57 -27.85
CA LEU A 410 33.26 -11.89 -28.47
C LEU A 410 34.62 -12.59 -28.62
N ASN A 411 35.66 -11.87 -29.05
CA ASN A 411 37.00 -12.44 -29.23
C ASN A 411 37.65 -12.91 -27.92
N GLN A 412 37.20 -12.43 -26.75
CA GLN A 412 37.66 -12.94 -25.45
C GLN A 412 36.82 -14.11 -24.89
N GLN A 413 35.62 -14.38 -25.41
CA GLN A 413 34.74 -15.45 -24.91
C GLN A 413 34.67 -16.70 -25.78
N CYS A 414 35.13 -16.66 -27.05
CA CYS A 414 35.07 -17.80 -27.96
C CYS A 414 36.07 -18.95 -27.69
N SER A 415 36.77 -18.98 -26.54
CA SER A 415 37.70 -20.06 -26.18
C SER A 415 37.11 -21.17 -25.30
N SER A 416 35.85 -21.10 -24.84
CA SER A 416 35.24 -22.23 -24.11
C SER A 416 33.74 -22.48 -24.35
N ARG A 417 33.47 -23.71 -24.83
CA ARG A 417 32.25 -24.53 -24.70
C ARG A 417 30.94 -24.07 -25.39
N ARG A 418 30.73 -24.69 -26.56
CA ARG A 418 29.45 -25.18 -27.16
C ARG A 418 28.13 -24.55 -26.67
N VAL A 419 27.54 -23.69 -27.51
CA VAL A 419 26.09 -23.49 -27.58
C VAL A 419 25.57 -24.16 -28.85
N LYS A 420 24.62 -25.11 -28.72
CA LYS A 420 23.94 -25.71 -29.89
C LYS A 420 22.94 -24.70 -30.45
N LYS A 421 23.12 -24.29 -31.71
CA LYS A 421 22.06 -23.65 -32.51
C LYS A 421 20.96 -24.67 -32.79
N ILE A 422 19.71 -24.35 -32.42
CA ILE A 422 18.52 -24.73 -33.19
C ILE A 422 17.64 -23.48 -33.30
N PHE A 423 17.58 -22.93 -34.50
CA PHE A 423 16.52 -22.05 -34.97
C PHE A 423 15.96 -22.72 -36.22
N THR A 424 14.65 -22.93 -36.29
CA THR A 424 13.97 -23.20 -37.56
C THR A 424 12.49 -22.84 -37.43
N LYS A 425 12.12 -21.76 -38.14
CA LYS A 425 10.78 -21.19 -38.34
C LYS A 425 10.03 -20.77 -37.07
#